data_AF-J3M5B7-F1
#
_entry.id   AF-J3M5B7-F1
#
_cell.length_a   1.000
_cell.length_b   1.000
_cell.length_c   1.000
_cell.angle_alpha   90.00
_cell.angle_beta   90.00
_cell.angle_gamma   90.00
#
_symmetry.space_group_name_H-M   'P 1'
#
loop_
_entity.id
_entity.type
_entity.pdbx_description
1 polymer ?
#
loop_
_entity_poly.entity_id
_entity_poly.type
_entity_poly.pdbx_seq_one_letter_code
_entity_poly.pdbx_strand_id
1 'polypeptide(L)'
;MDASIEDPRLSTSVEVVFAKQPLPELGAQVTLRSMALSVVLGVVFCFVGLRIQVTAGIVPALNMPITVLSFFLLKCSVRLLHKGGLTTLPFTRQENMFLMTCVVTCLNLTVTGGFATSLIGMTSIVAKTLSDDPDPRDVVDNVPTTKWILYFFLIGLAGVFANIPFTQVMIIDYNLLFPTGTVIGQLINSFHTPEGAYVAKLQVMAIFKAFFGSFTWSVFQWFYTSGNGCGFQNFPSFGLGLYKRRFYFDFSALYVGLGMICPLMVNLGLLFGAIVSWGFLYPFLETKQGQWYETESPSSLKGLNGYKVFITVALIVTDGLINFVTLITSAAINFYQMRQEGDTSGLANYINKLHPSLNYDERKRIEVFMASRIPIAGPVAAYVACAAVTAGAVPAMSPCRRCSARSGSTTSPRCTRPCR
;
A
#
# COMPACT_ATOMS: atom_id res chain seq x y z
N MET A 1 1.13 -30.21 -10.45
CA MET A 1 0.44 -31.47 -10.10
C MET A 1 1.10 -31.99 -8.84
N ASP A 2 0.25 -32.09 -7.82
CA ASP A 2 0.39 -32.81 -6.55
C ASP A 2 1.51 -32.39 -5.61
N ALA A 3 1.31 -31.20 -5.01
CA ALA A 3 1.73 -30.97 -3.64
C ALA A 3 0.80 -31.81 -2.75
N SER A 4 1.21 -33.06 -2.49
CA SER A 4 0.53 -33.95 -1.56
C SER A 4 0.34 -33.25 -0.22
N ILE A 5 -0.91 -33.20 0.20
CA ILE A 5 -1.39 -32.82 1.52
C ILE A 5 -0.56 -33.60 2.55
N GLU A 6 0.43 -32.93 3.15
CA GLU A 6 1.13 -33.45 4.32
C GLU A 6 0.14 -33.52 5.48
N ASP A 7 0.12 -34.69 6.11
CA ASP A 7 -0.69 -35.02 7.27
C ASP A 7 -0.46 -33.98 8.39
N PRO A 8 -1.48 -33.20 8.83
CA PRO A 8 -1.30 -32.04 9.72
C PRO A 8 -0.82 -32.40 11.14
N ARG A 9 -0.62 -33.68 11.44
CA ARG A 9 -0.08 -34.19 12.71
C ARG A 9 1.43 -34.44 12.69
N LEU A 10 2.07 -34.47 11.51
CA LEU A 10 3.49 -34.83 11.36
C LEU A 10 4.41 -33.65 10.99
N SER A 11 3.88 -32.49 10.64
CA SER A 11 4.69 -31.28 10.47
C SER A 11 5.30 -30.91 11.83
N THR A 12 6.62 -31.01 11.96
CA THR A 12 7.38 -30.58 13.14
C THR A 12 6.92 -29.17 13.52
N SER A 13 6.19 -29.06 14.64
CA SER A 13 5.53 -27.81 15.01
C SER A 13 6.60 -26.72 15.18
N VAL A 14 6.38 -25.59 14.51
CA VAL A 14 7.37 -24.53 14.38
C VAL A 14 7.71 -23.97 15.75
N GLU A 15 6.72 -23.85 16.64
CA GLU A 15 6.92 -23.33 18.00
C GLU A 15 7.59 -24.34 18.94
N VAL A 16 7.59 -25.64 18.62
CA VAL A 16 8.38 -26.67 19.33
C VAL A 16 9.86 -26.54 18.97
N VAL A 17 10.18 -26.34 17.69
CA VAL A 17 11.57 -26.15 17.21
C VAL A 17 12.22 -24.94 17.89
N PHE A 18 11.43 -23.91 18.16
CA PHE A 18 11.90 -22.68 18.80
C PHE A 18 11.56 -22.56 20.29
N ALA A 19 11.03 -23.61 20.93
CA ALA A 19 10.58 -23.55 22.32
C ALA A 19 11.68 -23.21 23.33
N LYS A 20 12.95 -23.45 22.97
CA LYS A 20 14.13 -23.18 23.81
C LYS A 20 14.72 -21.78 23.63
N GLN A 21 14.22 -20.98 22.69
CA GLN A 21 14.68 -19.60 22.51
C GLN A 21 13.74 -18.65 23.28
N PRO A 22 14.23 -17.94 24.32
CA PRO A 22 13.43 -16.92 24.97
C PRO A 22 13.07 -15.83 23.95
N LEU A 23 11.86 -15.27 24.02
CA LEU A 23 11.52 -14.09 23.22
C LEU A 23 12.39 -12.92 23.70
N PRO A 24 13.21 -12.30 22.82
CA PRO A 24 13.94 -11.09 23.15
C PRO A 24 12.99 -9.97 23.60
N GLU A 25 13.38 -9.24 24.66
CA GLU A 25 12.73 -7.99 25.05
C GLU A 25 12.74 -6.97 23.91
N LEU A 26 11.76 -6.08 23.85
CA LEU A 26 11.55 -5.11 22.75
C LEU A 26 12.83 -4.33 22.37
N GLY A 27 13.64 -3.96 23.37
CA GLY A 27 14.92 -3.26 23.16
C GLY A 27 16.01 -4.10 22.49
N ALA A 28 15.96 -5.43 22.65
CA ALA A 28 16.88 -6.36 22.00
C ALA A 28 16.44 -6.74 20.57
N GLN A 29 15.20 -6.42 20.18
CA GLN A 29 14.66 -6.63 18.83
C GLN A 29 15.16 -5.56 17.85
N VAL A 30 15.38 -4.33 18.35
CA VAL A 30 15.80 -3.18 17.55
C VAL A 30 17.32 -3.11 17.52
N THR A 31 17.92 -3.67 16.47
CA THR A 31 19.36 -3.54 16.24
C THR A 31 19.68 -2.32 15.38
N LEU A 32 20.79 -1.63 15.65
CA LEU A 32 21.20 -0.47 14.84
C LEU A 32 21.36 -0.83 13.35
N ARG A 33 21.83 -2.04 13.05
CA ARG A 33 21.98 -2.55 11.68
C ARG A 33 20.65 -2.77 10.97
N SER A 34 19.63 -3.28 11.66
CA SER A 34 18.31 -3.46 11.07
C SER A 34 17.65 -2.11 10.79
N MET A 35 17.83 -1.13 11.67
CA MET A 35 17.41 0.26 11.42
C MET A 35 18.09 0.84 10.18
N ALA A 36 19.42 0.77 10.07
CA ALA A 36 20.15 1.30 8.93
C ALA A 36 19.71 0.65 7.60
N LEU A 37 19.58 -0.68 7.58
CA LEU A 37 19.10 -1.41 6.39
C LEU A 37 17.63 -1.09 6.07
N SER A 38 16.78 -0.88 7.08
CA SER A 38 15.37 -0.50 6.88
C SER A 38 15.24 0.87 6.20
N VAL A 39 16.13 1.83 6.49
CA VAL A 39 16.15 3.13 5.83
C VAL A 39 16.52 2.97 4.35
N VAL A 40 17.57 2.20 4.04
CA VAL A 40 18.01 1.97 2.66
C VAL A 40 16.92 1.27 1.84
N LEU A 41 16.37 0.17 2.36
CA LEU A 41 15.29 -0.55 1.70
C LEU A 41 14.02 0.30 1.62
N GLY A 42 13.70 1.05 2.66
CA GLY A 42 12.55 1.95 2.72
C GLY A 42 12.60 2.97 1.59
N VAL A 43 13.73 3.65 1.39
CA VAL A 43 13.92 4.61 0.30
C VAL A 43 13.69 3.94 -1.06
N VAL A 44 14.33 2.79 -1.31
CA VAL A 44 14.20 2.08 -2.59
C VAL A 44 12.74 1.68 -2.87
N PHE A 45 12.07 1.04 -1.91
CA PHE A 45 10.69 0.60 -2.09
C PHE A 45 9.70 1.77 -2.16
N CYS A 46 9.95 2.88 -1.47
CA CYS A 46 9.11 4.08 -1.59
C CYS A 46 9.20 4.68 -3.01
N PHE A 47 10.40 4.76 -3.59
CA PHE A 47 10.55 5.20 -4.99
C PHE A 47 9.84 4.27 -5.98
N VAL A 48 9.98 2.96 -5.79
CA VAL A 48 9.27 1.96 -6.61
C VAL A 48 7.76 2.11 -6.45
N GLY A 49 7.27 2.23 -5.22
CA GLY A 49 5.85 2.44 -4.89
C GLY A 49 5.29 3.69 -5.54
N LEU A 50 5.98 4.83 -5.41
CA LEU A 50 5.59 6.10 -6.06
C LEU A 50 5.53 5.97 -7.57
N ARG A 51 6.54 5.36 -8.19
CA ARG A 51 6.55 5.16 -9.65
C ARG A 51 5.38 4.29 -10.09
N ILE A 52 5.11 3.19 -9.39
CA ILE A 52 3.96 2.32 -9.70
C ILE A 52 2.66 3.11 -9.52
N GLN A 53 2.51 3.88 -8.44
CA GLN A 53 1.30 4.64 -8.17
C GLN A 53 1.03 5.72 -9.22
N VAL A 54 2.07 6.45 -9.66
CA VAL A 54 1.93 7.47 -10.72
C VAL A 54 1.65 6.83 -12.09
N THR A 55 2.22 5.66 -12.37
CA THR A 55 2.09 5.02 -13.69
C THR A 55 0.79 4.21 -13.82
N ALA A 56 0.49 3.36 -12.84
CA ALA A 56 -0.59 2.38 -12.89
C ALA A 56 -1.78 2.71 -11.96
N GLY A 57 -1.65 3.69 -11.06
CA GLY A 57 -2.69 4.08 -10.11
C GLY A 57 -2.87 3.13 -8.92
N ILE A 58 -2.60 1.84 -9.08
CA ILE A 58 -2.78 0.80 -8.05
C ILE A 58 -1.44 0.15 -7.74
N VAL A 59 -1.06 0.15 -6.46
CA VAL A 59 0.19 -0.48 -5.98
C VAL A 59 -0.12 -1.88 -5.44
N PRO A 60 0.44 -2.96 -6.01
CA PRO A 60 0.26 -4.31 -5.49
C PRO A 60 1.02 -4.49 -4.17
N ALA A 61 0.66 -5.52 -3.40
CA ALA A 61 1.30 -5.85 -2.14
C ALA A 61 2.77 -6.29 -2.35
N LEU A 62 3.74 -5.43 -2.01
CA LEU A 62 5.19 -5.71 -2.14
C LEU A 62 5.78 -6.47 -0.94
N ASN A 63 4.96 -7.07 -0.09
CA ASN A 63 5.39 -7.65 1.18
C ASN A 63 6.33 -8.88 1.01
N MET A 64 6.06 -9.73 0.02
CA MET A 64 6.89 -10.89 -0.32
C MET A 64 8.33 -10.49 -0.72
N PRO A 65 8.55 -9.63 -1.75
CA PRO A 65 9.90 -9.24 -2.15
C PRO A 65 10.63 -8.46 -1.05
N ILE A 66 9.92 -7.62 -0.27
CA ILE A 66 10.50 -6.94 0.89
C ILE A 66 11.04 -7.97 1.89
N THR A 67 10.27 -8.99 2.24
CA THR A 67 10.66 -10.00 3.24
C THR A 67 11.89 -10.80 2.82
N VAL A 68 11.94 -11.23 1.55
CA VAL A 68 13.07 -11.97 0.97
C VAL A 68 14.34 -11.12 0.97
N LEU A 69 14.23 -9.87 0.52
CA LEU A 69 15.38 -8.97 0.43
C LEU A 69 15.88 -8.55 1.81
N SER A 70 14.97 -8.36 2.78
CA SER A 70 15.27 -8.08 4.19
C SER A 70 16.11 -9.19 4.80
N PHE A 71 15.69 -10.46 4.63
CA PHE A 71 16.43 -11.62 5.11
C PHE A 71 17.83 -11.69 4.48
N PHE A 72 17.93 -11.49 3.17
CA PHE A 72 19.19 -11.53 2.45
C PHE A 72 20.16 -10.43 2.87
N LEU A 73 19.70 -9.18 2.95
CA LEU A 73 20.53 -8.05 3.33
C LEU A 73 20.98 -8.15 4.79
N LEU A 74 20.12 -8.60 5.70
CA LEU A 74 20.52 -8.85 7.08
C LEU A 74 21.59 -9.95 7.15
N LYS A 75 21.42 -11.06 6.43
CA LYS A 75 22.42 -12.14 6.37
C LYS A 75 23.73 -11.68 5.74
N CYS A 76 23.66 -10.84 4.72
CA CYS A 76 24.83 -10.24 4.08
C CYS A 76 25.57 -9.31 5.06
N SER A 77 24.83 -8.45 5.78
CA SER A 77 25.40 -7.54 6.78
C SER A 77 26.13 -8.29 7.90
N VAL A 78 25.55 -9.36 8.47
CA VAL A 78 26.23 -10.18 9.51
C VAL A 78 27.53 -10.75 8.99
N ARG A 79 27.51 -11.34 7.78
CA ARG A 79 28.73 -11.92 7.18
C ARG A 79 29.79 -10.86 6.94
N LEU A 80 29.39 -9.66 6.52
CA LEU A 80 30.31 -8.56 6.26
C LEU A 80 30.92 -8.03 7.57
N LEU A 81 30.11 -7.87 8.62
CA LEU A 81 30.60 -7.47 9.94
C LEU A 81 31.50 -8.55 10.58
N HIS A 82 31.17 -9.83 10.41
CA HIS A 82 32.00 -10.93 10.89
C HIS A 82 33.35 -11.01 10.14
N LYS A 83 33.37 -10.73 8.84
CA LYS A 83 34.63 -10.59 8.07
C LYS A 83 35.44 -9.37 8.50
N GLY A 84 34.77 -8.32 8.98
CA GLY A 84 35.38 -7.11 9.54
C GLY A 84 35.84 -7.24 11.00
N GLY A 85 35.76 -8.42 11.61
CA GLY A 85 36.25 -8.68 12.97
C GLY A 85 35.33 -8.22 14.11
N LEU A 86 34.12 -7.70 13.82
CA LEU A 86 33.16 -7.34 14.86
C LEU A 86 32.32 -8.56 15.29
N THR A 87 32.36 -8.89 16.58
CA THR A 87 31.47 -9.89 17.19
C THR A 87 30.05 -9.35 17.20
N THR A 88 29.21 -9.83 16.30
CA THR A 88 27.81 -9.39 16.17
C THR A 88 26.86 -10.39 16.80
N LEU A 89 25.76 -9.89 17.37
CA LEU A 89 24.67 -10.74 17.84
C LEU A 89 24.13 -11.63 16.70
N PRO A 90 23.69 -12.86 17.01
CA PRO A 90 23.15 -13.76 16.01
C PRO A 90 21.90 -13.16 15.34
N PHE A 91 21.76 -13.42 14.04
CA PHE A 91 20.61 -12.97 13.26
C PHE A 91 19.32 -13.64 13.73
N THR A 92 18.37 -12.84 14.23
CA THR A 92 17.10 -13.33 14.79
C THR A 92 15.92 -13.11 13.85
N ARG A 93 14.84 -13.87 14.05
CA ARG A 93 13.58 -13.74 13.31
C ARG A 93 12.90 -12.39 13.55
N GLN A 94 12.96 -11.92 14.79
CA GLN A 94 12.36 -10.65 15.21
C GLN A 94 13.06 -9.45 14.58
N GLU A 95 14.37 -9.51 14.41
CA GLU A 95 15.11 -8.46 13.70
C GLU A 95 14.69 -8.36 12.22
N ASN A 96 14.47 -9.50 11.56
CA ASN A 96 13.94 -9.52 10.18
C ASN A 96 12.50 -8.99 10.13
N MET A 97 11.67 -9.36 11.10
CA MET A 97 10.29 -8.87 11.22
C MET A 97 10.25 -7.35 11.44
N PHE A 98 11.11 -6.82 12.31
CA PHE A 98 11.22 -5.39 12.58
C PHE A 98 11.60 -4.62 11.31
N LEU A 99 12.67 -5.04 10.64
CA LEU A 99 13.13 -4.40 9.41
C LEU A 99 12.04 -4.40 8.34
N MET A 100 11.39 -5.55 8.14
CA MET A 100 10.33 -5.73 7.16
C MET A 100 9.12 -4.84 7.46
N THR A 101 8.69 -4.80 8.72
CA THR A 101 7.57 -3.97 9.18
C THR A 101 7.85 -2.48 8.96
N CYS A 102 9.07 -2.02 9.24
CA CYS A 102 9.48 -0.63 8.98
C CYS A 102 9.38 -0.29 7.49
N VAL A 103 9.92 -1.13 6.60
CA VAL A 103 9.89 -0.89 5.15
C VAL A 103 8.45 -0.88 4.62
N VAL A 104 7.63 -1.84 5.04
CA VAL A 104 6.21 -1.92 4.64
C VAL A 104 5.42 -0.71 5.15
N THR A 105 5.70 -0.25 6.37
CA THR A 105 5.07 0.96 6.94
C THR A 105 5.44 2.20 6.14
N CYS A 106 6.72 2.38 5.79
CA CYS A 106 7.17 3.48 4.93
C CYS A 106 6.49 3.45 3.56
N LEU A 107 6.38 2.28 2.93
CA LEU A 107 5.70 2.11 1.65
C LEU A 107 4.21 2.46 1.76
N ASN A 108 3.50 1.92 2.75
CA ASN A 108 2.07 2.20 2.95
C ASN A 108 1.82 3.68 3.24
N LEU A 109 2.66 4.32 4.06
CA LEU A 109 2.57 5.76 4.34
C LEU A 109 2.80 6.60 3.09
N THR A 110 3.70 6.16 2.20
CA THR A 110 3.95 6.83 0.92
C THR A 110 2.75 6.74 -0.02
N VAL A 111 2.13 5.54 -0.10
CA VAL A 111 0.98 5.28 -0.99
C VAL A 111 -0.30 5.97 -0.49
N THR A 112 -0.59 5.85 0.81
CA THR A 112 -1.80 6.40 1.44
C THR A 112 -1.68 7.88 1.77
N GLY A 113 -0.46 8.37 2.00
CA GLY A 113 -0.18 9.76 2.37
C GLY A 113 -0.41 10.78 1.24
N GLY A 114 -0.78 10.33 0.04
CA GLY A 114 -1.17 11.20 -1.06
C GLY A 114 -0.01 11.84 -1.83
N PHE A 115 1.22 11.32 -1.68
CA PHE A 115 2.40 11.83 -2.41
C PHE A 115 2.21 11.76 -3.93
N ALA A 116 1.75 10.63 -4.46
CA ALA A 116 1.59 10.45 -5.91
C ALA A 116 0.35 11.14 -6.48
N THR A 117 -0.63 11.49 -5.64
CA THR A 117 -1.95 11.95 -6.07
C THR A 117 -2.20 13.41 -5.69
N SER A 118 -2.52 13.65 -4.42
CA SER A 118 -2.92 14.96 -3.92
C SER A 118 -1.76 15.96 -3.97
N LEU A 119 -0.55 15.53 -3.61
CA LEU A 119 0.62 16.41 -3.55
C LEU A 119 1.10 16.83 -4.95
N ILE A 120 1.20 15.89 -5.88
CA ILE A 120 1.50 16.20 -7.29
C ILE A 120 0.38 17.03 -7.92
N GLY A 121 -0.89 16.72 -7.60
CA GLY A 121 -2.05 17.45 -8.11
C GLY A 121 -2.09 18.93 -7.72
N MET A 122 -1.58 19.29 -6.54
CA MET A 122 -1.51 20.69 -6.05
C MET A 122 -0.30 21.49 -6.58
N THR A 123 0.54 20.88 -7.42
CA THR A 123 1.74 21.54 -7.96
C THR A 123 1.38 22.46 -9.14
N SER A 124 2.06 23.60 -9.27
CA SER A 124 1.86 24.56 -10.38
C SER A 124 1.96 23.96 -11.77
N ILE A 125 2.79 22.92 -11.94
CA ILE A 125 2.95 22.19 -13.20
C ILE A 125 1.61 21.57 -13.63
N VAL A 126 0.91 20.92 -12.70
CA VAL A 126 -0.37 20.27 -12.98
C VAL A 126 -1.46 21.31 -13.15
N ALA A 127 -1.51 22.33 -12.28
CA ALA A 127 -2.50 23.40 -12.38
C ALA A 127 -2.45 24.13 -13.75
N LYS A 128 -1.26 24.46 -14.24
CA LYS A 128 -1.04 25.07 -15.58
C LYS A 128 -1.43 24.15 -16.74
N THR A 129 -1.50 22.84 -16.50
CA THR A 129 -1.92 21.87 -17.53
C THR A 129 -3.45 21.76 -17.62
N LEU A 130 -4.17 22.05 -16.52
CA LEU A 130 -5.63 21.99 -16.47
C LEU A 130 -6.32 23.30 -16.88
N SER A 131 -5.69 24.45 -16.65
CA SER A 131 -6.26 25.77 -17.01
C SER A 131 -5.16 26.76 -17.38
N ASP A 132 -5.43 27.60 -18.38
CA ASP A 132 -4.54 28.69 -18.81
C ASP A 132 -4.44 29.83 -17.76
N ASP A 133 -5.42 29.94 -16.86
CA ASP A 133 -5.43 30.91 -15.75
C ASP A 133 -5.76 30.19 -14.41
N PRO A 134 -4.76 29.51 -13.81
CA PRO A 134 -4.97 28.78 -12.56
C PRO A 134 -5.13 29.76 -11.38
N ASP A 135 -6.18 29.58 -10.57
CA ASP A 135 -6.34 30.37 -9.34
C ASP A 135 -5.11 30.14 -8.45
N PRO A 136 -4.36 31.18 -8.06
CA PRO A 136 -3.20 31.04 -7.19
C PRO A 136 -3.51 30.44 -5.81
N ARG A 137 -4.80 30.26 -5.48
CA ARG A 137 -5.27 29.56 -4.28
C ARG A 137 -5.18 28.04 -4.36
N ASP A 138 -5.19 27.47 -5.58
CA ASP A 138 -5.14 26.02 -5.81
C ASP A 138 -3.70 25.50 -5.99
N VAL A 139 -2.73 26.42 -6.11
CA VAL A 139 -1.32 26.11 -6.31
C VAL A 139 -0.55 26.20 -5.00
N VAL A 140 0.02 25.09 -4.56
CA VAL A 140 0.82 25.00 -3.32
C VAL A 140 2.22 24.49 -3.63
N ASP A 141 3.08 25.36 -4.15
CA ASP A 141 4.43 24.95 -4.57
C ASP A 141 5.43 24.81 -3.41
N ASN A 142 5.30 25.63 -2.36
CA ASN A 142 6.31 25.71 -1.29
C ASN A 142 5.70 25.46 0.11
N VAL A 143 5.49 24.18 0.44
CA VAL A 143 5.24 23.78 1.83
C VAL A 143 6.57 23.41 2.49
N PRO A 144 6.94 24.01 3.63
CA PRO A 144 8.18 23.67 4.32
C PRO A 144 8.20 22.19 4.72
N THR A 145 9.34 21.52 4.53
CA THR A 145 9.55 20.09 4.80
C THR A 145 9.08 19.65 6.19
N THR A 146 9.23 20.53 7.18
CA THR A 146 8.76 20.29 8.56
C THR A 146 7.25 20.01 8.65
N LYS A 147 6.43 20.71 7.85
CA LYS A 147 4.97 20.47 7.84
C LYS A 147 4.63 19.13 7.21
N TRP A 148 5.37 18.72 6.19
CA TRP A 148 5.21 17.39 5.60
C TRP A 148 5.57 16.28 6.58
N ILE A 149 6.70 16.41 7.27
CA ILE A 149 7.12 15.44 8.30
C ILE A 149 6.04 15.34 9.39
N LEU A 150 5.52 16.48 9.86
CA LEU A 150 4.45 16.49 10.86
C LEU A 150 3.15 15.85 10.34
N TYR A 151 2.76 16.12 9.09
CA TYR A 151 1.59 15.53 8.45
C TYR A 151 1.68 14.00 8.38
N PHE A 152 2.80 13.46 7.88
CA PHE A 152 2.99 12.01 7.79
C PHE A 152 3.12 11.37 9.16
N PHE A 153 3.73 12.05 10.13
CA PHE A 153 3.80 11.59 11.50
C PHE A 153 2.40 11.47 12.12
N LEU A 154 1.55 12.48 11.97
CA LEU A 154 0.18 12.47 12.51
C LEU A 154 -0.70 11.40 11.87
N ILE A 155 -0.66 11.26 10.53
CA ILE A 155 -1.44 10.24 9.82
C ILE A 155 -0.95 8.84 10.16
N GLY A 156 0.36 8.62 10.20
CA GLY A 156 0.94 7.34 10.59
C GLY A 156 0.53 6.95 12.01
N LEU A 157 0.61 7.90 12.95
CA LEU A 157 0.25 7.67 14.35
C LEU A 157 -1.25 7.36 14.52
N ALA A 158 -2.13 8.11 13.84
CA ALA A 158 -3.56 7.85 13.86
C ALA A 158 -3.88 6.45 13.28
N GLY A 159 -3.21 6.05 12.20
CA GLY A 159 -3.35 4.71 11.62
C GLY A 159 -2.92 3.58 12.56
N VAL A 160 -1.82 3.75 13.30
CA VAL A 160 -1.37 2.76 14.28
C VAL A 160 -2.42 2.59 15.40
N PHE A 161 -2.87 3.70 16.00
CA PHE A 161 -3.86 3.61 17.09
C PHE A 161 -5.22 3.11 16.65
N ALA A 162 -5.63 3.39 15.41
CA ALA A 162 -6.86 2.85 14.84
C ALA A 162 -6.84 1.33 14.76
N ASN A 163 -5.69 0.73 14.43
CA ASN A 163 -5.59 -0.72 14.21
C ASN A 163 -5.54 -1.54 15.50
N ILE A 164 -4.96 -1.02 16.58
CA ILE A 164 -4.81 -1.74 17.85
C ILE A 164 -6.12 -2.39 18.35
N PRO A 165 -7.28 -1.70 18.46
CA PRO A 165 -8.51 -2.33 18.94
C PRO A 165 -9.02 -3.44 18.01
N PHE A 166 -8.77 -3.34 16.70
CA PHE A 166 -9.18 -4.36 15.73
C PHE A 166 -8.27 -5.59 15.73
N THR A 167 -7.02 -5.48 16.21
CA THR A 167 -6.07 -6.61 16.18
C THR A 167 -6.60 -7.85 16.90
N GLN A 168 -7.22 -7.69 18.07
CA GLN A 168 -7.75 -8.82 18.83
C GLN A 168 -8.92 -9.50 18.09
N VAL A 169 -9.87 -8.70 17.60
CA VAL A 169 -11.06 -9.20 16.89
C VAL A 169 -10.67 -9.87 15.57
N MET A 170 -9.76 -9.27 14.81
CA MET A 170 -9.34 -9.82 13.52
C MET A 170 -8.47 -11.08 13.66
N ILE A 171 -7.57 -11.13 14.64
CA ILE A 171 -6.63 -12.25 14.83
C ILE A 171 -7.29 -13.43 15.55
N ILE A 172 -8.04 -13.17 16.62
CA ILE A 172 -8.60 -14.22 17.48
C ILE A 172 -10.03 -14.58 17.03
N ASP A 173 -10.92 -13.60 16.92
CA ASP A 173 -12.36 -13.89 16.78
C ASP A 173 -12.73 -14.30 15.37
N TYR A 174 -12.26 -13.56 14.36
CA TYR A 174 -12.55 -13.88 12.97
C TYR A 174 -11.56 -14.90 12.37
N ASN A 175 -10.45 -15.17 13.05
CA ASN A 175 -9.29 -15.93 12.55
C ASN A 175 -9.05 -15.67 11.05
N LEU A 176 -9.21 -14.41 10.64
CA LEU A 176 -8.96 -14.04 9.27
C LEU A 176 -7.51 -14.39 9.08
N LEU A 177 -7.21 -15.14 8.01
CA LEU A 177 -5.87 -15.13 7.46
C LEU A 177 -5.63 -13.66 7.15
N PHE A 178 -5.07 -12.92 8.11
CA PHE A 178 -4.77 -11.51 7.93
C PHE A 178 -3.88 -11.55 6.70
N PRO A 179 -4.33 -11.02 5.54
CA PRO A 179 -3.90 -11.55 4.22
C PRO A 179 -2.46 -11.16 3.87
N THR A 180 -1.67 -10.81 4.89
CA THR A 180 -0.34 -10.29 4.82
C THR A 180 0.43 -10.77 6.07
N GLY A 181 -0.02 -10.46 7.29
CA GLY A 181 0.74 -10.72 8.52
C GLY A 181 1.06 -12.19 8.84
N THR A 182 0.08 -13.08 8.84
CA THR A 182 0.28 -14.51 9.18
C THR A 182 1.16 -15.21 8.15
N VAL A 183 0.94 -14.93 6.86
CA VAL A 183 1.75 -15.46 5.75
C VAL A 183 3.19 -14.94 5.84
N ILE A 184 3.40 -13.67 6.17
CA ILE A 184 4.74 -13.12 6.40
C ILE A 184 5.42 -13.82 7.58
N GLY A 185 4.70 -14.01 8.69
CA GLY A 185 5.23 -14.70 9.87
C GLY A 185 5.68 -16.12 9.55
N GLN A 186 4.84 -16.87 8.84
CA GLN A 186 5.19 -18.20 8.32
C GLN A 186 6.38 -18.15 7.36
N LEU A 187 6.41 -17.18 6.43
CA LEU A 187 7.50 -17.00 5.48
C LEU A 187 8.85 -16.70 6.16
N ILE A 188 8.86 -15.80 7.15
CA ILE A 188 10.05 -15.48 7.94
C ILE A 188 10.51 -16.70 8.72
N ASN A 189 9.58 -17.43 9.35
CA ASN A 189 9.92 -18.68 10.04
C ASN A 189 10.56 -19.69 9.08
N SER A 190 9.99 -19.85 7.88
CA SER A 190 10.54 -20.73 6.85
C SER A 190 11.93 -20.30 6.39
N PHE A 191 12.22 -19.01 6.20
CA PHE A 191 13.58 -18.58 5.81
C PHE A 191 14.66 -18.88 6.85
N HIS A 192 14.29 -19.03 8.11
CA HIS A 192 15.23 -19.41 9.18
C HIS A 192 15.45 -20.93 9.28
N THR A 193 14.81 -21.75 8.44
CA THR A 193 15.12 -23.19 8.29
C THR A 193 16.20 -23.39 7.21
N PRO A 194 16.97 -24.51 7.24
CA PRO A 194 18.00 -24.77 6.24
C PRO A 194 17.45 -24.84 4.81
N GLU A 195 16.25 -25.42 4.64
CA GLU A 195 15.56 -25.53 3.36
C GLU A 195 15.05 -24.17 2.86
N GLY A 196 14.38 -23.40 3.73
CA GLY A 196 13.88 -22.08 3.33
C GLY A 196 15.01 -21.07 3.06
N ALA A 197 16.17 -21.21 3.69
CA ALA A 197 17.35 -20.43 3.34
C ALA A 197 17.88 -20.73 1.92
N TYR A 198 17.68 -21.94 1.40
CA TYR A 198 17.99 -22.28 0.00
C TYR A 198 16.98 -21.64 -0.96
N VAL A 199 15.68 -21.76 -0.66
CA VAL A 199 14.61 -21.13 -1.45
C VAL A 199 14.77 -19.61 -1.49
N ALA A 200 15.08 -18.97 -0.36
CA ALA A 200 15.33 -17.53 -0.29
C ALA A 200 16.49 -17.09 -1.22
N LYS A 201 17.58 -17.86 -1.29
CA LYS A 201 18.68 -17.57 -2.22
C LYS A 201 18.22 -17.65 -3.66
N LEU A 202 17.43 -18.66 -4.01
CA LEU A 202 16.89 -18.83 -5.36
C LEU A 202 15.98 -17.64 -5.74
N GLN A 203 15.12 -17.21 -4.83
CA GLN A 203 14.25 -16.05 -5.02
C GLN A 203 15.05 -14.75 -5.19
N VAL A 204 16.09 -14.52 -4.40
CA VAL A 204 16.99 -13.36 -4.56
C VAL A 204 17.69 -13.40 -5.92
N MET A 205 18.17 -14.57 -6.34
CA MET A 205 18.79 -14.72 -7.66
C MET A 205 17.80 -14.45 -8.79
N ALA A 206 16.54 -14.86 -8.63
CA ALA A 206 15.48 -14.54 -9.58
C ALA A 206 15.21 -13.03 -9.64
N ILE A 207 15.17 -12.34 -8.49
CA ILE A 207 15.02 -10.87 -8.42
C ILE A 207 16.16 -10.18 -9.16
N PHE A 208 17.42 -10.59 -8.93
CA PHE A 208 18.55 -10.01 -9.64
C PHE A 208 18.50 -10.30 -11.15
N LYS A 209 18.18 -11.52 -11.57
CA LYS A 209 18.00 -11.85 -12.99
C LYS A 209 16.91 -11.00 -13.65
N ALA A 210 15.76 -10.85 -12.99
CA ALA A 210 14.66 -10.02 -13.46
C ALA A 210 15.02 -8.54 -13.48
N PHE A 211 15.82 -8.06 -12.51
CA PHE A 211 16.34 -6.70 -12.47
C PHE A 211 17.24 -6.43 -13.69
N PHE A 212 18.23 -7.30 -13.96
CA PHE A 212 19.09 -7.13 -15.13
C PHE A 212 18.32 -7.25 -16.43
N GLY A 213 17.37 -8.19 -16.54
CA GLY A 213 16.50 -8.30 -17.71
C GLY A 213 15.65 -7.04 -17.94
N SER A 214 15.02 -6.52 -16.88
CA SER A 214 14.21 -5.29 -16.95
C SER A 214 15.07 -4.06 -17.24
N PHE A 215 16.29 -4.01 -16.71
CA PHE A 215 17.24 -2.93 -16.95
C PHE A 215 17.69 -2.93 -18.42
N THR A 216 18.11 -4.08 -18.95
CA THR A 216 18.48 -4.21 -20.37
C THR A 216 17.30 -3.89 -21.28
N TRP A 217 16.08 -4.31 -20.93
CA TRP A 217 14.88 -3.93 -21.67
C TRP A 217 14.62 -2.43 -21.64
N SER A 218 14.77 -1.78 -20.49
CA SER A 218 14.59 -0.32 -20.36
C SER A 218 15.64 0.46 -21.16
N VAL A 219 16.90 0.01 -21.15
CA VAL A 219 17.98 0.56 -21.99
C VAL A 219 17.65 0.38 -23.46
N PHE A 220 17.19 -0.81 -23.87
CA PHE A 220 16.74 -1.07 -25.23
C PHE A 220 15.61 -0.12 -25.63
N GLN A 221 14.55 -0.01 -24.83
CA GLN A 221 13.43 0.91 -25.10
C GLN A 221 13.92 2.35 -25.26
N TRP A 222 14.83 2.81 -24.39
CA TRP A 222 15.40 4.15 -24.44
C TRP A 222 16.17 4.44 -25.73
N PHE A 223 16.89 3.47 -26.30
CA PHE A 223 17.57 3.64 -27.59
C PHE A 223 16.60 3.84 -28.77
N TYR A 224 15.39 3.29 -28.69
CA TYR A 224 14.38 3.37 -29.75
C TYR A 224 13.32 4.47 -29.53
N THR A 225 13.40 5.22 -28.42
CA THR A 225 12.56 6.41 -28.22
C THR A 225 13.16 7.61 -28.94
N SER A 226 12.60 7.97 -30.09
CA SER A 226 13.08 9.09 -30.94
C SER A 226 12.24 10.39 -30.78
N GLY A 227 11.23 10.41 -29.90
CA GLY A 227 10.42 11.61 -29.63
C GLY A 227 9.09 11.35 -28.92
N ASN A 228 8.28 12.39 -28.73
CA ASN A 228 6.96 12.30 -28.10
C ASN A 228 6.02 11.41 -28.92
N GLY A 229 5.64 10.26 -28.35
CA GLY A 229 4.73 9.32 -28.99
C GLY A 229 5.40 8.22 -29.83
N CYS A 230 6.73 8.18 -29.91
CA CYS A 230 7.48 7.21 -30.72
C CYS A 230 8.29 6.24 -29.84
N GLY A 231 8.20 4.94 -30.13
CA GLY A 231 8.97 3.89 -29.46
C GLY A 231 8.12 2.65 -29.12
N PHE A 232 8.74 1.66 -28.47
CA PHE A 232 8.08 0.42 -28.07
C PHE A 232 6.99 0.59 -26.99
N GLN A 233 6.86 1.78 -26.40
CA GLN A 233 5.77 2.10 -25.48
C GLN A 233 4.45 2.34 -26.20
N ASN A 234 4.49 2.77 -27.46
CA ASN A 234 3.31 3.10 -28.26
C ASN A 234 3.32 2.34 -29.59
N PHE A 235 3.51 1.02 -29.54
CA PHE A 235 3.67 0.24 -30.76
C PHE A 235 2.31 0.01 -31.44
N PRO A 236 2.11 0.46 -32.70
CA PRO A 236 0.83 0.37 -33.40
C PRO A 236 0.59 -1.05 -33.97
N SER A 237 0.48 -2.06 -33.10
CA SER A 237 0.28 -3.47 -33.48
C SER A 237 -1.02 -3.73 -34.24
N PHE A 238 -2.06 -2.94 -33.97
CA PHE A 238 -3.40 -3.10 -34.57
C PHE A 238 -3.67 -2.11 -35.74
N GLY A 239 -2.64 -1.42 -36.23
CA GLY A 239 -2.74 -0.46 -37.33
C GLY A 239 -2.98 0.99 -36.90
N LEU A 240 -2.79 1.92 -37.84
CA LEU A 240 -2.80 3.37 -37.60
C LEU A 240 -4.19 3.92 -37.24
N GLY A 241 -5.27 3.26 -37.67
CA GLY A 241 -6.65 3.66 -37.33
C GLY A 241 -6.96 3.45 -35.85
N LEU A 242 -6.55 2.30 -35.30
CA LEU A 242 -6.70 1.98 -33.87
C LEU A 242 -5.70 2.74 -33.00
N TYR A 243 -4.51 3.02 -33.54
CA TYR A 243 -3.54 3.90 -32.89
C TYR A 243 -4.10 5.30 -32.58
N LYS A 244 -4.83 5.91 -33.53
CA LYS A 244 -5.51 7.22 -33.31
C LYS A 244 -6.54 7.16 -32.18
N ARG A 245 -7.15 6.00 -31.94
CA ARG A 245 -8.09 5.74 -30.85
C ARG A 245 -7.40 5.31 -29.54
N ARG A 246 -6.07 5.50 -29.44
CA ARG A 246 -5.23 5.08 -28.31
C ARG A 246 -5.25 3.56 -28.04
N PHE A 247 -5.64 2.76 -29.04
CA PHE A 247 -5.61 1.31 -28.94
C PHE A 247 -4.30 0.79 -29.54
N TYR A 248 -3.30 0.63 -28.69
CA TYR A 248 -1.95 0.16 -29.06
C TYR A 248 -1.39 -0.74 -27.97
N PHE A 249 -0.34 -1.49 -28.32
CA PHE A 249 0.33 -2.36 -27.37
C PHE A 249 1.52 -1.62 -26.75
N ASP A 250 1.52 -1.50 -25.42
CA ASP A 250 2.65 -0.97 -24.64
C ASP A 250 3.50 -2.13 -24.12
N PHE A 251 4.75 -2.23 -24.59
CA PHE A 251 5.69 -3.24 -24.11
C PHE A 251 6.40 -2.81 -22.81
N SER A 252 5.68 -2.21 -21.87
CA SER A 252 6.23 -1.83 -20.57
C SER A 252 6.41 -3.06 -19.68
N ALA A 253 7.65 -3.33 -19.28
CA ALA A 253 7.98 -4.40 -18.33
C ALA A 253 7.27 -4.22 -16.97
N LEU A 254 6.86 -2.99 -16.61
CA LEU A 254 6.08 -2.74 -15.41
C LEU A 254 4.68 -3.38 -15.50
N TYR A 255 3.99 -3.23 -16.64
CA TYR A 255 2.65 -3.82 -16.80
C TYR A 255 2.71 -5.34 -16.93
N VAL A 256 3.76 -5.87 -17.56
CA VAL A 256 4.03 -7.32 -17.57
C VAL A 256 4.25 -7.84 -16.15
N GLY A 257 5.09 -7.16 -15.35
CA GLY A 257 5.32 -7.52 -13.96
C GLY A 257 4.07 -7.43 -13.09
N LEU A 258 3.25 -6.38 -13.26
CA LEU A 258 1.98 -6.24 -12.56
C LEU A 258 1.00 -7.37 -12.92
N GLY A 259 0.93 -7.74 -14.20
CA GLY A 259 0.13 -8.87 -14.68
C GLY A 259 0.59 -10.21 -14.13
N MET A 260 1.89 -10.42 -13.92
CA MET A 260 2.41 -11.65 -13.29
C MET A 260 2.04 -11.78 -11.80
N ILE A 261 1.84 -10.65 -11.11
CA ILE A 261 1.49 -10.63 -9.68
C ILE A 261 -0.02 -10.80 -9.49
N CYS A 262 -0.83 -10.17 -10.35
CA CYS A 262 -2.28 -10.18 -10.23
C CYS A 262 -2.89 -11.54 -10.64
N PRO A 263 -3.95 -12.02 -9.96
CA PRO A 263 -4.69 -13.21 -10.40
C PRO A 263 -5.21 -13.06 -11.83
N LEU A 264 -5.28 -14.17 -12.56
CA LEU A 264 -5.73 -14.18 -13.96
C LEU A 264 -7.11 -13.52 -14.14
N MET A 265 -8.01 -13.70 -13.18
CA MET A 265 -9.35 -13.10 -13.20
C MET A 265 -9.30 -11.56 -13.23
N VAL A 266 -8.37 -10.96 -12.49
CA VAL A 266 -8.20 -9.51 -12.47
C VAL A 266 -7.64 -9.02 -13.80
N ASN A 267 -6.66 -9.73 -14.36
CA ASN A 267 -6.07 -9.39 -15.66
C ASN A 267 -7.10 -9.48 -16.80
N LEU A 268 -7.93 -10.53 -16.81
CA LEU A 268 -9.01 -10.70 -17.78
C LEU A 268 -10.09 -9.61 -17.60
N GLY A 269 -10.41 -9.25 -16.35
CA GLY A 269 -11.32 -8.14 -16.05
C GLY A 269 -10.81 -6.79 -16.55
N LEU A 270 -9.52 -6.48 -16.32
CA LEU A 270 -8.86 -5.28 -16.83
C LEU A 270 -8.85 -5.24 -18.36
N LEU A 271 -8.57 -6.38 -19.02
CA LEU A 271 -8.60 -6.49 -20.47
C LEU A 271 -10.02 -6.27 -21.02
N PHE A 272 -11.02 -6.91 -20.42
CA PHE A 272 -12.42 -6.72 -20.80
C PHE A 272 -12.85 -5.26 -20.63
N GLY A 273 -12.54 -4.65 -19.48
CA GLY A 273 -12.80 -3.24 -19.22
C GLY A 273 -12.11 -2.31 -20.22
N ALA A 274 -10.87 -2.61 -20.61
CA ALA A 274 -10.15 -1.87 -21.64
C ALA A 274 -10.82 -1.98 -23.02
N ILE A 275 -11.25 -3.18 -23.43
CA ILE A 275 -11.96 -3.40 -24.69
C ILE A 275 -13.31 -2.68 -24.70
N VAL A 276 -14.08 -2.77 -23.61
CA VAL A 276 -15.39 -2.08 -23.51
C VAL A 276 -15.20 -0.56 -23.53
N SER A 277 -14.24 -0.05 -22.77
CA SER A 277 -14.02 1.40 -22.63
C SER A 277 -13.47 2.01 -23.92
N TRP A 278 -12.32 1.52 -24.40
CA TRP A 278 -11.64 2.06 -25.58
C TRP A 278 -12.26 1.60 -26.90
N GLY A 279 -12.86 0.41 -26.94
CA GLY A 279 -13.45 -0.16 -28.14
C GLY A 279 -14.89 0.29 -28.42
N PHE A 280 -15.71 0.53 -27.39
CA PHE A 280 -17.14 0.84 -27.55
C PHE A 280 -17.54 2.17 -26.92
N LEU A 281 -17.24 2.39 -25.64
CA LEU A 281 -17.75 3.54 -24.89
C LEU A 281 -17.19 4.88 -25.41
N TYR A 282 -15.87 4.98 -25.57
CA TYR A 282 -15.23 6.21 -26.05
C TYR A 282 -15.56 6.57 -27.49
N PRO A 283 -15.56 5.66 -28.48
CA PRO A 283 -16.02 6.01 -29.83
C PRO A 283 -17.50 6.39 -29.85
N PHE A 284 -18.34 5.79 -29.00
CA PHE A 284 -19.73 6.23 -28.86
C PHE A 284 -19.84 7.67 -28.34
N LEU A 285 -19.06 8.03 -27.31
CA LEU A 285 -18.99 9.39 -26.78
C LEU A 285 -18.51 10.41 -27.83
N GLU A 286 -17.56 10.05 -28.68
CA GLU A 286 -17.11 10.90 -29.79
C GLU A 286 -18.24 11.23 -30.77
N THR A 287 -19.16 10.30 -31.05
CA THR A 287 -20.31 10.58 -31.94
C THR A 287 -21.32 11.58 -31.35
N LYS A 288 -21.24 11.88 -30.05
CA LYS A 288 -22.11 12.83 -29.35
C LYS A 288 -21.52 14.23 -29.20
N GLN A 289 -20.40 14.50 -29.87
CA GLN A 289 -19.80 15.82 -29.98
C GLN A 289 -20.82 16.83 -30.55
N GLY A 290 -20.96 18.00 -29.90
CA GLY A 290 -21.91 19.05 -30.29
C GLY A 290 -23.32 18.91 -29.72
N GLN A 291 -23.70 17.74 -29.18
CA GLN A 291 -24.96 17.56 -28.44
C GLN A 291 -24.73 17.52 -26.92
N TRP A 292 -23.68 16.83 -26.48
CA TRP A 292 -23.41 16.60 -25.05
C TRP A 292 -22.24 17.43 -24.52
N TYR A 293 -21.39 17.95 -25.40
CA TYR A 293 -20.29 18.86 -25.07
C TYR A 293 -19.92 19.72 -26.28
N GLU A 294 -19.60 21.00 -26.04
CA GLU A 294 -19.35 22.02 -27.08
C GLU A 294 -17.86 22.27 -27.34
N THR A 295 -16.96 21.90 -26.41
CA THR A 295 -15.54 22.26 -26.49
C THR A 295 -14.69 21.16 -27.16
N GLU A 296 -13.86 21.56 -28.13
CA GLU A 296 -12.95 20.65 -28.88
C GLU A 296 -11.64 20.33 -28.15
N SER A 297 -11.29 21.03 -27.07
CA SER A 297 -9.98 20.84 -26.43
C SER A 297 -9.91 19.47 -25.72
N PRO A 298 -8.95 18.60 -26.12
CA PRO A 298 -8.87 17.23 -25.63
C PRO A 298 -8.41 17.12 -24.17
N SER A 299 -8.08 18.22 -23.51
CA SER A 299 -7.63 18.30 -22.10
C SER A 299 -8.68 18.90 -21.16
N SER A 300 -9.73 19.54 -21.67
CA SER A 300 -10.72 20.22 -20.83
C SER A 300 -11.70 19.25 -20.18
N LEU A 301 -11.97 19.46 -18.89
CA LEU A 301 -13.00 18.73 -18.13
C LEU A 301 -14.43 19.04 -18.62
N LYS A 302 -14.63 20.10 -19.42
CA LYS A 302 -15.91 20.41 -20.06
C LYS A 302 -16.12 19.67 -21.39
N GLY A 303 -15.10 18.96 -21.88
CA GLY A 303 -15.15 18.17 -23.12
C GLY A 303 -15.24 16.66 -22.85
N LEU A 304 -14.81 15.87 -23.85
CA LEU A 304 -14.82 14.40 -23.83
C LEU A 304 -14.14 13.81 -22.58
N ASN A 305 -13.06 14.42 -22.09
CA ASN A 305 -12.35 13.94 -20.90
C ASN A 305 -13.17 14.03 -19.62
N GLY A 306 -14.09 15.00 -19.50
CA GLY A 306 -15.01 15.09 -18.37
C GLY A 306 -15.82 13.82 -18.23
N TYR A 307 -16.45 13.37 -19.32
CA TYR A 307 -17.23 12.13 -19.32
C TYR A 307 -16.38 10.90 -18.98
N LYS A 308 -15.15 10.80 -19.52
CA LYS A 308 -14.23 9.69 -19.19
C LYS A 308 -13.92 9.63 -17.68
N VAL A 309 -13.59 10.77 -17.09
CA VAL A 309 -13.20 10.86 -15.68
C VAL A 309 -14.41 10.67 -14.77
N PHE A 310 -15.50 11.40 -14.98
CA PHE A 310 -16.66 11.35 -14.07
C PHE A 310 -17.38 10.00 -14.07
N ILE A 311 -17.50 9.32 -15.22
CA ILE A 311 -18.07 7.95 -15.25
C ILE A 311 -17.20 7.00 -14.42
N THR A 312 -15.88 7.09 -14.57
CA THR A 312 -14.94 6.25 -13.82
C THR A 312 -15.00 6.54 -12.33
N VAL A 313 -15.00 7.82 -11.94
CA VAL A 313 -15.11 8.24 -10.54
C VAL A 313 -16.44 7.79 -9.93
N ALA A 314 -17.56 7.94 -10.66
CA ALA A 314 -18.87 7.51 -10.19
C ALA A 314 -18.91 5.99 -9.94
N LEU A 315 -18.33 5.19 -10.83
CA LEU A 315 -18.25 3.73 -10.66
C LEU A 315 -17.42 3.36 -9.42
N ILE A 316 -16.23 3.95 -9.25
CA ILE A 316 -15.35 3.69 -8.10
C ILE A 316 -16.02 4.11 -6.79
N VAL A 317 -16.64 5.29 -6.75
CA VAL A 317 -17.33 5.79 -5.54
C VAL A 317 -18.55 4.93 -5.21
N THR A 318 -19.32 4.50 -6.22
CA THR A 318 -20.49 3.66 -5.99
C THR A 318 -20.11 2.28 -5.46
N ASP A 319 -19.10 1.64 -6.05
CA ASP A 319 -18.57 0.36 -5.56
C ASP A 319 -18.00 0.50 -4.14
N GLY A 320 -17.20 1.55 -3.89
CA GLY A 320 -16.67 1.85 -2.57
C GLY A 320 -17.77 2.08 -1.52
N LEU A 321 -18.84 2.80 -1.88
CA LEU A 321 -19.97 3.07 -0.99
C LEU A 321 -20.76 1.80 -0.68
N ILE A 322 -21.05 0.96 -1.69
CA ILE A 322 -21.76 -0.32 -1.49
C ILE A 322 -20.95 -1.23 -0.58
N ASN A 323 -19.64 -1.37 -0.82
CA ASN A 323 -18.76 -2.18 0.00
C ASN A 323 -18.68 -1.65 1.43
N PHE A 324 -18.56 -0.33 1.61
CA PHE A 324 -18.54 0.30 2.92
C PHE A 324 -19.83 0.07 3.71
N VAL A 325 -20.99 0.28 3.08
CA VAL A 325 -22.31 0.03 3.69
C VAL A 325 -22.48 -1.45 4.04
N THR A 326 -22.06 -2.36 3.15
CA THR A 326 -22.13 -3.81 3.37
C THR A 326 -21.26 -4.22 4.55
N LEU A 327 -20.04 -3.70 4.65
CA LEU A 327 -19.13 -3.95 5.76
C LEU A 327 -19.68 -3.42 7.09
N ILE A 328 -20.19 -2.18 7.12
CA ILE A 328 -20.80 -1.62 8.33
C ILE A 328 -22.02 -2.43 8.74
N THR A 329 -22.88 -2.80 7.79
CA THR A 329 -24.10 -3.56 8.09
C THR A 329 -23.74 -4.95 8.62
N SER A 330 -22.79 -5.64 7.99
CA SER A 330 -22.29 -6.94 8.45
C SER A 330 -21.65 -6.85 9.84
N ALA A 331 -20.80 -5.85 10.07
CA ALA A 331 -20.16 -5.61 11.36
C ALA A 331 -21.19 -5.26 12.44
N ALA A 332 -22.19 -4.43 12.12
CA ALA A 332 -23.27 -4.09 13.05
C ALA A 332 -24.09 -5.33 13.42
N ILE A 333 -24.50 -6.14 12.45
CA ILE A 333 -25.23 -7.40 12.69
C ILE A 333 -24.40 -8.34 13.58
N ASN A 334 -23.12 -8.51 13.27
CA ASN A 334 -22.23 -9.35 14.05
C ASN A 334 -22.04 -8.83 15.48
N PHE A 335 -21.90 -7.51 15.65
CA PHE A 335 -21.81 -6.89 16.97
C PHE A 335 -23.12 -7.01 17.78
N TYR A 336 -24.28 -6.89 17.13
CA TYR A 336 -25.57 -7.13 17.78
C TYR A 336 -25.73 -8.59 18.22
N GLN A 337 -25.25 -9.54 17.42
CA GLN A 337 -25.21 -10.97 17.78
C GLN A 337 -24.28 -11.22 18.96
N MET A 338 -23.04 -10.69 18.93
CA MET A 338 -22.10 -10.81 20.06
C MET A 338 -22.64 -10.18 21.35
N ARG A 339 -23.38 -9.07 21.25
CA ARG A 339 -24.02 -8.41 22.40
C ARG A 339 -25.20 -9.20 22.96
N GLN A 340 -25.94 -9.95 22.13
CA GLN A 340 -26.97 -10.88 22.60
C GLN A 340 -26.37 -12.10 23.33
N GLU A 341 -25.15 -12.50 23.00
CA GLU A 341 -24.48 -13.65 23.63
C GLU A 341 -23.84 -13.37 25.00
N GLY A 342 -23.94 -12.14 25.53
CA GLY A 342 -23.55 -11.81 26.90
C GLY A 342 -22.03 -11.63 27.07
N ASP A 343 -21.66 -10.39 27.39
CA ASP A 343 -20.35 -9.74 27.28
C ASP A 343 -19.26 -10.19 28.28
N THR A 344 -19.25 -11.46 28.72
CA THR A 344 -18.13 -11.98 29.56
C THR A 344 -18.02 -13.50 29.58
N SER A 345 -19.11 -14.22 29.33
CA SER A 345 -19.13 -15.69 29.27
C SER A 345 -18.77 -16.24 27.89
N GLY A 346 -19.04 -15.50 26.81
CA GLY A 346 -18.77 -15.93 25.43
C GLY A 346 -17.28 -16.11 25.15
N LEU A 347 -16.48 -15.04 25.20
CA LEU A 347 -15.05 -15.11 24.86
C LEU A 347 -14.25 -16.04 25.80
N ALA A 348 -14.54 -16.04 27.11
CA ALA A 348 -13.88 -16.92 28.07
C ALA A 348 -14.27 -18.40 27.87
N ASN A 349 -15.55 -18.71 27.62
CA ASN A 349 -15.96 -20.09 27.31
C ASN A 349 -15.58 -20.53 25.90
N TYR A 350 -15.51 -19.62 24.93
CA TYR A 350 -15.08 -19.89 23.57
C TYR A 350 -13.58 -20.19 23.53
N ILE A 351 -12.75 -19.39 24.21
CA ILE A 351 -11.32 -19.67 24.41
C ILE A 351 -11.11 -20.98 25.16
N ASN A 352 -11.87 -21.24 26.23
CA ASN A 352 -11.77 -22.52 26.98
C ASN A 352 -12.26 -23.74 26.17
N LYS A 353 -13.21 -23.57 25.24
CA LYS A 353 -13.64 -24.62 24.29
C LYS A 353 -12.64 -24.85 23.15
N LEU A 354 -11.96 -23.79 22.70
CA LEU A 354 -10.99 -23.83 21.60
C LEU A 354 -9.63 -24.36 22.08
N HIS A 355 -9.20 -24.01 23.30
CA HIS A 355 -7.93 -24.43 23.91
C HIS A 355 -7.64 -25.94 23.89
N PRO A 356 -8.61 -26.85 24.11
CA PRO A 356 -8.37 -28.29 24.04
C PRO A 356 -8.34 -28.86 22.61
N SER A 357 -8.80 -28.15 21.58
CA SER A 357 -8.81 -28.62 20.18
C SER A 357 -7.72 -28.00 19.29
N LEU A 358 -7.05 -26.94 19.74
CA LEU A 358 -6.02 -26.22 18.99
C LEU A 358 -4.67 -26.94 18.98
N ASN A 359 -3.93 -26.78 17.89
CA ASN A 359 -2.58 -27.31 17.77
C ASN A 359 -1.62 -26.60 18.77
N TYR A 360 -0.54 -27.26 19.20
CA TYR A 360 0.42 -26.71 20.17
C TYR A 360 0.95 -25.33 19.76
N ASP A 361 1.21 -25.13 18.46
CA ASP A 361 1.67 -23.86 17.89
C ASP A 361 0.66 -22.73 18.07
N GLU A 362 -0.63 -23.01 17.83
CA GLU A 362 -1.69 -22.00 17.91
C GLU A 362 -1.93 -21.58 19.36
N ARG A 363 -1.95 -22.57 20.27
CA ARG A 363 -2.07 -22.32 21.71
C ARG A 363 -0.97 -21.38 22.22
N LYS A 364 0.29 -21.68 21.88
CA LYS A 364 1.43 -20.89 22.33
C LYS A 364 1.43 -19.48 21.75
N ARG A 365 0.99 -19.30 20.50
CA ARG A 365 0.83 -17.97 19.87
C ARG A 365 -0.23 -17.14 20.57
N ILE A 366 -1.36 -17.74 20.92
CA ILE A 366 -2.44 -17.07 21.66
C ILE A 366 -1.97 -16.67 23.06
N GLU A 367 -1.26 -17.55 23.77
CA GLU A 367 -0.70 -17.25 25.10
C GLU A 367 0.26 -16.05 25.05
N VAL A 368 1.17 -16.00 24.07
CA VAL A 368 2.11 -14.87 23.88
C VAL A 368 1.38 -13.58 23.50
N PHE A 369 0.37 -13.66 22.64
CA PHE A 369 -0.43 -12.50 22.24
C PHE A 369 -1.20 -11.92 23.43
N MET A 370 -1.82 -12.79 24.24
CA MET A 370 -2.58 -12.39 25.42
C MET A 370 -1.69 -11.82 26.54
N ALA A 371 -0.46 -12.34 26.69
CA ALA A 371 0.53 -11.78 27.61
C ALA A 371 0.93 -10.33 27.25
N SER A 372 0.79 -9.95 25.98
CA SER A 372 1.15 -8.62 25.45
C SER A 372 -0.06 -7.68 25.29
N ARG A 373 -1.20 -8.00 25.93
CA ARG A 373 -2.45 -7.26 25.74
C ARG A 373 -2.39 -5.86 26.35
N ILE A 374 -2.61 -4.85 25.51
CA ILE A 374 -2.77 -3.45 25.93
C ILE A 374 -4.25 -3.23 26.29
N PRO A 375 -4.59 -2.59 27.44
CA PRO A 375 -5.97 -2.30 27.78
C PRO A 375 -6.62 -1.38 26.72
N ILE A 376 -7.78 -1.79 26.18
CA ILE A 376 -8.44 -1.16 25.01
C ILE A 376 -8.71 0.34 25.22
N ALA A 377 -8.96 0.77 26.45
CA ALA A 377 -9.20 2.17 26.79
C ALA A 377 -8.02 3.10 26.41
N GLY A 378 -6.78 2.63 26.53
CA GLY A 378 -5.58 3.41 26.22
C GLY A 378 -5.46 3.75 24.72
N PRO A 379 -5.44 2.75 23.82
CA PRO A 379 -5.39 2.96 22.38
C PRO A 379 -6.57 3.77 21.83
N VAL A 380 -7.79 3.58 22.36
CA VAL A 380 -8.96 4.36 21.94
C VAL A 380 -8.81 5.82 22.32
N ALA A 381 -8.39 6.13 23.55
CA ALA A 381 -8.13 7.50 23.98
C ALA A 381 -7.00 8.16 23.16
N ALA A 382 -5.92 7.41 22.88
CA ALA A 382 -4.81 7.89 22.06
C ALA A 382 -5.24 8.13 20.60
N TYR A 383 -6.09 7.28 20.04
CA TYR A 383 -6.67 7.48 18.71
C TYR A 383 -7.52 8.75 18.66
N VAL A 384 -8.43 8.95 19.62
CA VAL A 384 -9.30 10.14 19.67
C VAL A 384 -8.45 11.41 19.79
N ALA A 385 -7.41 11.40 20.64
CA ALA A 385 -6.48 12.52 20.76
C ALA A 385 -5.72 12.79 19.45
N CYS A 386 -5.16 11.76 18.81
CA CYS A 386 -4.46 11.89 17.54
C CYS A 386 -5.39 12.35 16.41
N ALA A 387 -6.62 11.83 16.36
CA ALA A 387 -7.63 12.22 15.38
C ALA A 387 -8.05 13.69 15.56
N ALA A 388 -8.24 14.15 16.80
CA ALA A 388 -8.53 15.55 17.10
C ALA A 388 -7.37 16.48 16.68
N VAL A 389 -6.12 16.10 17.00
CA VAL A 389 -4.93 16.85 16.59
C VAL A 389 -4.80 16.87 15.07
N THR A 390 -5.03 15.74 14.40
CA THR A 390 -4.97 15.64 12.93
C THR A 390 -6.07 16.48 12.28
N ALA A 391 -7.29 16.44 12.80
CA ALA A 391 -8.41 17.23 12.30
C ALA A 391 -8.20 18.75 12.47
N GLY A 392 -7.45 19.19 13.49
CA GLY A 392 -7.08 20.59 13.68
C GLY A 392 -5.85 21.02 12.87
N ALA A 393 -4.80 20.19 12.86
CA ALA A 393 -3.51 20.52 12.26
C ALA A 393 -3.53 20.41 10.73
N VAL A 394 -4.20 19.40 10.16
CA VAL A 394 -4.21 19.18 8.70
C VAL A 394 -4.84 20.35 7.94
N PRO A 395 -6.01 20.89 8.34
CA PRO A 395 -6.59 22.08 7.71
C PRO A 395 -5.81 23.38 7.96
N ALA A 396 -4.99 23.43 9.03
CA ALA A 396 -4.11 24.57 9.29
C ALA A 396 -2.82 24.54 8.45
N MET A 397 -2.43 23.34 8.00
CA MET A 397 -1.31 23.13 7.08
C MET A 397 -1.71 23.37 5.62
N SER A 398 -2.95 23.09 5.22
CA SER A 398 -3.45 23.43 3.90
C SER A 398 -3.77 24.94 3.81
N PRO A 399 -3.20 25.68 2.83
CA PRO A 399 -3.40 27.13 2.73
C PRO A 399 -4.86 27.54 2.44
N CYS A 400 -5.70 26.59 2.03
CA CYS A 400 -7.05 26.83 1.53
C CYS A 400 -8.02 27.48 2.56
N ARG A 401 -7.85 27.25 3.88
CA ARG A 401 -8.78 27.83 4.89
C ARG A 401 -8.44 29.24 5.38
N ARG A 402 -7.21 29.74 5.22
CA ARG A 402 -6.89 31.10 5.73
C ARG A 402 -7.64 32.22 4.99
N CYS A 403 -8.18 31.95 3.80
CA CYS A 403 -9.05 32.90 3.09
C CYS A 403 -10.55 32.64 3.32
N SER A 404 -11.00 31.40 3.48
CA SER A 404 -12.43 31.08 3.71
C SER A 404 -12.93 31.53 5.09
N ALA A 405 -12.09 31.50 6.12
CA ALA A 405 -12.48 31.98 7.45
C ALA A 405 -12.65 33.52 7.53
N ARG A 406 -12.23 34.27 6.51
CA ARG A 406 -12.38 35.73 6.44
C ARG A 406 -13.49 36.20 5.50
N SER A 407 -14.17 35.31 4.77
CA SER A 407 -15.26 35.67 3.85
C SER A 407 -16.66 35.56 4.46
N GLY A 408 -16.76 35.38 5.79
CA GLY A 408 -18.04 35.32 6.51
C GLY A 408 -18.72 36.68 6.76
N SER A 409 -18.14 37.80 6.32
CA SER A 409 -18.78 39.11 6.39
C SER A 409 -18.93 39.71 5.00
N THR A 410 -20.17 39.80 4.56
CA THR A 410 -20.66 40.53 3.39
C THR A 410 -20.00 41.89 3.19
N THR A 411 -19.77 42.23 1.91
CA THR A 411 -19.38 43.52 1.28
C THR A 411 -17.89 43.78 0.93
N SER A 412 -17.61 43.66 -0.38
CA SER A 412 -16.63 44.39 -1.23
C SER A 412 -15.10 44.25 -1.08
N PRO A 413 -14.33 44.53 -2.17
CA PRO A 413 -13.07 43.87 -2.49
C PRO A 413 -11.82 44.70 -2.15
N ARG A 414 -10.77 44.02 -1.69
CA ARG A 414 -9.32 44.30 -1.90
C ARG A 414 -8.54 43.52 -0.84
N CYS A 415 -7.81 42.49 -1.26
CA CYS A 415 -6.64 42.02 -0.52
C CYS A 415 -5.45 41.96 -1.47
N THR A 416 -4.88 43.13 -1.73
CA THR A 416 -3.50 43.29 -2.17
C THR A 416 -2.58 43.01 -0.97
N ARG A 417 -2.03 41.80 -0.87
CA ARG A 417 -0.69 41.58 -0.30
C ARG A 417 -0.05 40.36 -0.96
N PRO A 418 1.12 40.51 -1.63
CA PRO A 418 1.87 39.39 -2.16
C PRO A 418 2.59 38.67 -1.01
N CYS A 419 2.52 37.34 -0.97
CA CYS A 419 3.44 36.53 -0.18
C CYS A 419 4.79 36.54 -0.90
N ARG A 420 5.80 37.14 -0.27
CA ARG A 420 7.21 36.84 -0.52
C ARG A 420 7.59 35.54 0.17
#